data_AF-A0A7C3U8U3-F1
#
_entry.id   AF-A0A7C3U8U3-F1
#
_cell.length_a   1.000
_cell.length_b   1.000
_cell.length_c   1.000
_cell.angle_alpha   90.00
_cell.angle_beta   90.00
_cell.angle_gamma   90.00
#
_symmetry.space_group_name_H-M   'P 1'
#
loop_
_entity.id
_entity.type
_entity.pdbx_description
1 polymer ?
#
loop_
_entity_poly.entity_id
_entity_poly.type
_entity_poly.pdbx_seq_one_letter_code
_entity_poly.pdbx_strand_id
1 'polypeptide(L)'
;MAVTTKLIEEMKKDKELENEFLTFIAERISLRPEIRKMMISAVLREVATKEDMEKLRKEVKEEMTRLDQGISSLEQRVSSLE
;
A
#
# COMPACT_ATOMS: atom_id res chain seq x y z
N MET A 1 36.72 4.72 -21.28
CA MET A 1 35.52 5.01 -20.47
C MET A 1 35.74 4.50 -19.06
N ALA A 2 35.15 5.15 -18.05
CA ALA A 2 35.17 4.63 -16.69
C ALA A 2 34.41 3.29 -16.62
N VAL A 3 34.88 2.36 -15.79
CA VAL A 3 34.29 1.01 -15.63
C VAL A 3 32.80 1.11 -15.24
N THR A 4 32.45 2.06 -14.39
CA THR A 4 31.06 2.30 -13.95
C THR A 4 30.15 2.71 -15.11
N THR A 5 30.64 3.55 -16.03
CA THR A 5 29.87 3.97 -17.21
C THR A 5 29.61 2.79 -18.13
N LYS A 6 30.63 1.95 -18.36
CA LYS A 6 30.48 0.75 -19.17
C LYS A 6 29.49 -0.25 -18.55
N LEU A 7 29.56 -0.46 -17.23
CA LEU A 7 28.61 -1.33 -16.53
C LEU A 7 27.17 -0.86 -16.73
N ILE A 8 26.91 0.45 -16.59
CA ILE A 8 25.57 1.01 -16.80
C ILE A 8 25.11 0.84 -18.26
N GLU A 9 26.00 1.04 -19.23
CA GLU A 9 25.67 0.85 -20.64
C GLU A 9 25.32 -0.60 -20.98
N GLU A 10 26.03 -1.57 -20.41
CA GLU A 10 25.72 -3.00 -20.61
C GLU A 10 24.40 -3.37 -19.93
N MET A 11 24.16 -2.94 -18.69
CA MET A 11 22.86 -3.18 -18.01
C MET A 11 21.67 -2.56 -18.75
N LYS A 12 21.86 -1.44 -19.46
CA LYS A 12 20.79 -0.83 -20.27
C LYS A 12 20.43 -1.67 -21.50
N LYS A 13 21.38 -2.43 -22.04
CA LYS A 13 21.23 -3.25 -23.25
C LYS A 13 20.77 -4.67 -22.91
N ASP A 14 21.21 -5.19 -21.77
CA ASP A 14 20.95 -6.56 -21.32
C ASP A 14 20.09 -6.57 -20.04
N LYS A 15 18.81 -6.94 -20.20
CA LYS A 15 17.83 -7.03 -19.12
C LYS A 15 18.08 -8.20 -18.18
N GLU A 16 18.71 -9.27 -18.65
CA GLU A 16 19.03 -10.42 -17.81
C GLU A 16 20.18 -10.05 -16.86
N LEU A 17 21.22 -9.42 -17.39
CA LEU A 17 22.32 -8.86 -16.60
C LEU A 17 21.82 -7.81 -15.59
N GLU A 18 20.93 -6.91 -16.01
CA GLU A 18 20.32 -5.92 -15.11
C GLU A 18 19.61 -6.61 -13.94
N ASN A 19 18.76 -7.60 -14.23
CA ASN A 19 18.01 -8.33 -13.21
C ASN A 19 18.90 -9.14 -12.27
N GLU A 20 19.91 -9.82 -12.79
CA GLU A 20 20.85 -10.59 -11.98
C GLU A 20 21.62 -9.67 -11.03
N PHE A 21 22.10 -8.53 -11.54
CA PHE A 21 22.80 -7.54 -10.72
C PHE A 21 21.89 -6.95 -9.64
N LEU A 22 20.65 -6.57 -9.99
CA LEU A 22 19.68 -6.06 -9.02
C LEU A 22 19.34 -7.11 -7.95
N THR A 23 19.18 -8.37 -8.34
CA THR A 23 18.91 -9.48 -7.42
C THR A 23 20.07 -9.67 -6.44
N PHE A 24 21.30 -9.70 -6.94
CA PHE A 24 22.51 -9.80 -6.14
C PHE A 24 22.62 -8.67 -5.09
N ILE A 25 22.28 -7.43 -5.47
CA ILE A 25 22.26 -6.29 -4.57
C ILE A 25 21.11 -6.42 -3.55
N ALA A 26 19.91 -6.77 -4.02
CA ALA A 26 18.71 -6.90 -3.20
C ALA A 26 18.89 -7.96 -2.11
N GLU A 27 19.44 -9.13 -2.41
CA GLU A 27 19.71 -10.19 -1.42
C GLU A 27 20.59 -9.67 -0.27
N ARG A 28 21.69 -8.99 -0.59
CA ARG A 28 22.62 -8.47 0.42
C ARG A 28 22.02 -7.32 1.24
N ILE A 29 21.25 -6.45 0.59
CA ILE A 29 20.56 -5.37 1.26
C ILE A 29 19.49 -5.92 2.22
N SER A 30 18.76 -6.96 1.80
CA SER A 30 17.69 -7.61 2.56
C SER A 30 18.19 -8.24 3.85
N LEU A 31 19.44 -8.69 3.89
CA LEU A 31 20.08 -9.27 5.07
C LEU A 31 20.48 -8.23 6.12
N ARG A 32 20.51 -6.94 5.78
CA ARG A 32 20.88 -5.85 6.69
C ARG A 32 19.62 -5.25 7.34
N PRO A 33 19.41 -5.43 8.65
CA PRO A 33 18.19 -4.98 9.33
C PRO A 33 17.87 -3.50 9.12
N GLU A 34 18.89 -2.63 9.16
CA GLU A 34 18.70 -1.18 9.01
C GLU A 34 18.20 -0.78 7.62
N ILE A 35 18.75 -1.38 6.56
CA ILE A 35 18.33 -1.05 5.19
C ILE A 35 16.97 -1.67 4.91
N ARG A 36 16.72 -2.90 5.38
CA ARG A 36 15.40 -3.53 5.29
C ARG A 36 14.34 -2.68 5.98
N LYS A 37 14.63 -2.15 7.18
CA LYS A 37 13.73 -1.24 7.90
C LYS A 37 13.49 0.06 7.13
N MET A 38 14.52 0.63 6.52
CA MET A 38 14.42 1.83 5.68
C MET A 38 13.51 1.58 4.47
N MET A 39 13.72 0.49 3.71
CA MET A 39 12.91 0.14 2.54
C MET A 39 11.45 -0.11 2.92
N ILE A 40 11.21 -0.91 3.98
CA ILE A 40 9.85 -1.15 4.49
C ILE A 40 9.19 0.18 4.91
N SER A 41 9.92 1.07 5.58
CA SER A 41 9.38 2.37 6.01
C SER A 41 9.06 3.29 4.84
N ALA A 42 9.83 3.22 3.74
CA ALA A 42 9.54 3.96 2.52
C ALA A 42 8.24 3.46 1.88
N VAL A 43 8.12 2.14 1.70
CA VAL A 43 6.90 1.52 1.12
C VAL A 43 5.68 1.74 2.01
N LEU A 44 5.80 1.60 3.34
CA LEU A 44 4.69 1.78 4.28
C LEU A 44 4.09 3.19 4.25
N ARG A 45 4.83 4.21 3.82
CA ARG A 45 4.30 5.57 3.66
C ARG A 45 3.42 5.72 2.41
N GLU A 46 3.57 4.83 1.44
CA GLU A 46 2.90 4.91 0.14
C GLU A 46 1.73 3.93 0.02
N VAL A 47 1.54 3.03 0.99
CA VAL A 47 0.49 2.00 0.95
C VAL A 47 -0.53 2.20 2.07
N ALA A 48 -1.81 1.98 1.75
CA ALA A 48 -2.83 1.86 2.77
C ALA A 48 -2.58 0.61 3.61
N THR A 49 -2.49 0.77 4.93
CA THR A 49 -2.22 -0.35 5.83
C THR A 49 -3.51 -1.11 6.16
N LYS A 50 -3.37 -2.31 6.71
CA LYS A 50 -4.52 -3.08 7.21
C LYS A 50 -5.30 -2.33 8.29
N GLU A 51 -4.61 -1.54 9.11
CA GLU A 51 -5.24 -0.73 10.15
C GLU A 51 -6.10 0.38 9.54
N ASP A 52 -5.61 1.04 8.49
CA ASP A 52 -6.36 2.08 7.78
C ASP A 52 -7.64 1.50 7.16
N MET A 53 -7.56 0.29 6.60
CA MET A 53 -8.71 -0.42 6.05
C MET A 53 -9.72 -0.85 7.10
N GLU A 54 -9.27 -1.29 8.28
CA GLU A 54 -10.18 -1.65 9.37
C GLU A 54 -10.86 -0.42 9.97
N LYS A 55 -10.15 0.72 10.08
CA LYS A 55 -10.75 2.00 10.48
C LYS A 55 -11.84 2.42 9.49
N LEU A 56 -11.53 2.42 8.20
CA LEU A 56 -12.49 2.75 7.15
C LEU A 56 -13.71 1.82 7.18
N ARG A 57 -13.49 0.51 7.33
CA ARG A 57 -14.58 -0.47 7.46
C ARG A 57 -15.50 -0.17 8.64
N LYS A 58 -14.93 0.21 9.78
CA LYS A 58 -15.69 0.56 10.98
C LYS A 58 -16.50 1.83 10.78
N GLU A 59 -15.89 2.88 10.22
CA GLU A 59 -16.58 4.14 9.91
C GLU A 59 -17.77 3.91 8.96
N VAL A 60 -17.56 3.17 7.86
CA VAL A 60 -18.63 2.83 6.92
C VAL A 60 -19.76 2.06 7.60
N LYS A 61 -19.45 1.10 8.46
CA LYS A 61 -20.48 0.33 9.20
C LYS A 61 -21.30 1.21 10.13
N GLU A 62 -20.64 2.15 10.82
CA GLU A 62 -21.32 3.10 11.70
C GLU A 62 -22.25 4.04 10.92
N GLU A 63 -21.80 4.54 9.77
CA GLU A 63 -22.63 5.37 8.88
C GLU A 63 -23.83 4.61 8.34
N MET A 64 -23.66 3.36 7.87
CA MET A 64 -24.78 2.52 7.44
C MET A 64 -25.80 2.31 8.56
N THR A 65 -25.33 2.04 9.77
CA THR A 65 -26.20 1.85 10.94
C THR A 65 -27.01 3.13 11.25
N ARG A 66 -26.38 4.32 11.12
CA ARG A 66 -27.08 5.60 11.30
C ARG A 66 -28.12 5.85 10.22
N LEU A 67 -27.82 5.50 8.97
CA LEU A 67 -28.76 5.60 7.87
C LEU A 67 -29.97 4.69 8.08
N ASP A 68 -29.76 3.43 8.46
CA ASP A 68 -30.84 2.47 8.74
C ASP A 68 -31.77 2.98 9.86
N GLN A 69 -31.21 3.56 10.93
CA GLN A 69 -31.98 4.17 12.01
C GLN A 69 -32.79 5.38 11.53
N GLY A 70 -32.18 6.22 10.69
CA GLY A 70 -32.85 7.38 10.09
C GLY A 70 -34.04 6.98 9.21
N ILE A 71 -33.85 5.95 8.37
CA ILE A 71 -34.91 5.38 7.53
C ILE A 71 -36.04 4.84 8.40
N SER A 72 -35.71 4.01 9.40
CA SER A 72 -36.71 3.42 10.30
C SER A 72 -37.55 4.50 11.02
N SER A 73 -36.91 5.59 11.45
CA SER A 73 -37.62 6.72 12.08
C SER A 73 -38.52 7.45 11.08
N LEU A 74 -38.08 7.60 9.83
CA LEU A 74 -38.87 8.26 8.79
C LEU A 74 -40.08 7.40 8.40
N GLU A 75 -39.92 6.09 8.26
CA GLU A 75 -40.99 5.13 8.00
C GLU A 75 -42.08 5.22 9.08
N GLN A 76 -41.70 5.23 10.35
CA GLN A 76 -42.66 5.40 11.47
C GLN A 76 -43.44 6.72 11.37
N ARG A 77 -42.76 7.82 11.02
CA ARG A 77 -43.41 9.12 10.87
C ARG A 77 -44.39 9.13 9.70
N VAL A 78 -44.05 8.50 8.58
CA VAL A 78 -44.95 8.36 7.43
C VAL A 78 -46.18 7.53 7.81
N SER A 79 -46.00 6.38 8.46
CA SER A 79 -47.12 5.56 8.93
C SER A 79 -48.04 6.25 9.93
N SER A 80 -47.55 7.27 10.65
CA SER A 80 -48.37 8.06 11.57
C SER A 80 -49.20 9.16 10.89
N LEU A 81 -48.89 9.48 9.63
CA LEU A 81 -49.56 10.49 8.81
C LEU A 81 -50.57 9.90 7.82
N GLU A 82 -50.44 8.61 7.49
CA GLU A 82 -51.42 7.82 6.74
C GLU A 82 -52.57 7.33 7.65
#